data_AF-A0A2X3JI84-F1
#
_entry.id   AF-A0A2X3JI84-F1
#
_cell.length_a   1.000
_cell.length_b   1.000
_cell.length_c   1.000
_cell.angle_alpha   90.00
_cell.angle_beta   90.00
_cell.angle_gamma   90.00
#
_symmetry.space_group_name_H-M   'P 1'
#
loop_
_entity.id
_entity.type
_entity.pdbx_description
1 polymer ?
#
loop_
_entity_poly.entity_id
_entity_poly.type
_entity_poly.pdbx_seq_one_letter_code
_entity_poly.pdbx_strand_id
1 'polypeptide(L)'
;MSLLIVRHFDDWFARYRGRLQQDEVSDSERQQLMQSVNPALVLRNWLAQRAIEAAEKGDMTELHRLHEALRNPFSDRADDYVSRPPDWG
;
A
#
# COMPACT_ATOMS: atom_id res chain seq x y z
N MET A 1 17.62 16.04 -13.88
CA MET A 1 17.57 15.00 -12.83
C MET A 1 16.39 14.03 -13.00
N SER A 2 15.16 14.49 -13.27
CA SER A 2 13.97 13.63 -13.48
C SER A 2 14.08 12.57 -14.59
N LEU A 3 14.64 12.94 -15.76
CA LEU A 3 14.83 12.02 -16.90
C LEU A 3 15.82 10.85 -16.67
N LEU A 4 16.69 10.93 -15.66
CA LEU A 4 17.59 9.83 -15.32
C LEU A 4 16.84 8.80 -14.46
N ILE A 5 16.02 9.24 -13.51
CA ILE A 5 15.26 8.34 -12.61
C ILE A 5 14.30 7.45 -13.41
N VAL A 6 13.57 8.03 -14.36
CA VAL A 6 12.64 7.28 -15.22
C VAL A 6 13.38 6.20 -16.02
N ARG A 7 14.54 6.54 -16.62
CA ARG A 7 15.34 5.57 -17.37
C ARG A 7 15.89 4.43 -16.52
N HIS A 8 16.36 4.73 -15.31
CA HIS A 8 16.84 3.67 -14.39
C HIS A 8 15.70 2.75 -13.95
N PHE A 9 14.50 3.30 -13.76
CA PHE A 9 13.31 2.50 -13.48
C PHE A 9 12.95 1.60 -14.66
N ASP A 10 12.93 2.12 -15.88
CA ASP A 10 12.61 1.34 -17.09
C ASP A 10 13.58 0.17 -17.29
N ASP A 11 14.89 0.42 -17.15
CA ASP A 11 15.93 -0.61 -17.29
C ASP A 11 15.83 -1.69 -16.20
N TRP A 12 15.49 -1.29 -14.97
CA TRP A 12 15.25 -2.23 -13.88
C TRP A 12 13.96 -3.03 -14.11
N PHE A 13 12.88 -2.36 -14.53
CA PHE A 13 11.57 -2.98 -14.74
C PHE A 13 11.59 -3.98 -15.90
N ALA A 14 12.32 -3.68 -16.98
CA ALA A 14 12.53 -4.60 -18.09
C ALA A 14 13.25 -5.88 -17.64
N ARG A 15 14.34 -5.77 -16.87
CA ARG A 15 15.06 -6.92 -16.31
C ARG A 15 14.19 -7.74 -15.36
N TYR A 16 13.43 -7.06 -14.50
CA TYR A 16 12.48 -7.69 -13.59
C TYR A 16 11.43 -8.51 -14.36
N ARG A 17 10.78 -7.91 -15.38
CA ARG A 17 9.80 -8.64 -16.24
C ARG A 17 10.43 -9.82 -16.97
N GLY A 18 11.66 -9.66 -17.48
CA GLY A 18 12.39 -10.76 -18.12
C GLY A 18 12.63 -11.94 -17.16
N ARG A 19 12.95 -11.66 -15.89
CA ARG A 19 13.05 -12.70 -14.86
C ARG A 19 11.70 -13.35 -14.58
N LEU A 20 10.60 -12.59 -14.52
CA LEU A 20 9.27 -13.14 -14.27
C LEU A 20 8.80 -14.10 -15.38
N GLN A 21 9.15 -13.83 -16.64
CA GLN A 21 8.82 -14.69 -17.78
C GLN A 21 9.44 -16.10 -17.68
N GLN A 22 10.52 -16.26 -16.90
CA GLN A 22 11.17 -17.55 -16.68
C GLN A 22 10.41 -18.45 -15.68
N ASP A 23 9.45 -17.90 -14.93
CA ASP A 23 8.68 -18.68 -13.94
C ASP A 23 7.60 -19.56 -14.58
N GLU A 24 7.29 -19.37 -15.87
CA GLU A 24 6.16 -20.05 -16.58
C GLU A 24 4.78 -19.87 -15.89
N VAL A 25 4.63 -18.84 -15.05
CA VAL A 25 3.39 -18.49 -14.35
C VAL A 25 2.64 -17.38 -15.09
N SER A 26 1.32 -17.53 -15.21
CA SER A 26 0.46 -16.53 -15.85
C SER A 26 0.43 -15.20 -15.07
N ASP A 27 0.14 -14.10 -15.76
CA ASP A 27 -0.02 -12.80 -15.09
C ASP A 27 -1.14 -12.81 -14.06
N SER A 28 -2.22 -13.57 -14.29
CA SER A 28 -3.35 -13.70 -13.35
C SER A 28 -2.93 -14.35 -12.04
N GLU A 29 -2.26 -15.51 -12.11
CA GLU A 29 -1.77 -16.23 -10.92
C GLU A 29 -0.72 -15.39 -10.16
N ARG A 30 0.15 -14.70 -10.89
CA ARG A 30 1.15 -13.81 -10.31
C ARG A 30 0.50 -12.64 -9.57
N GLN A 31 -0.48 -11.99 -10.18
CA GLN A 31 -1.21 -10.88 -9.56
C GLN A 31 -1.95 -11.33 -8.31
N GLN A 32 -2.63 -12.49 -8.35
CA GLN A 32 -3.31 -13.04 -7.18
C GLN A 32 -2.34 -13.33 -6.03
N LEU A 33 -1.18 -13.91 -6.31
CA LEU A 33 -0.15 -14.13 -5.29
C LEU A 33 0.40 -12.81 -4.75
N MET A 34 0.69 -11.86 -5.62
CA MET A 34 1.20 -10.55 -5.20
C MET A 34 0.18 -9.81 -4.33
N GLN A 35 -1.12 -9.84 -4.68
CA GLN A 35 -2.19 -9.22 -3.91
C GLN A 35 -2.40 -9.91 -2.56
N SER A 36 -2.16 -11.21 -2.44
CA SER A 36 -2.34 -11.93 -1.16
C SER A 36 -1.22 -11.68 -0.14
N VAL A 37 -0.06 -11.15 -0.57
CA VAL A 37 1.10 -10.91 0.30
C VAL A 37 1.52 -9.44 0.39
N ASN A 38 1.18 -8.61 -0.60
CA ASN A 38 1.48 -7.18 -0.58
C ASN A 38 0.26 -6.42 -0.05
N PRO A 39 0.33 -5.86 1.16
CA PRO A 39 -0.80 -5.14 1.72
C PRO A 39 -1.05 -3.84 0.96
N ALA A 40 -2.32 -3.58 0.64
CA ALA A 40 -2.79 -2.26 0.23
C ALA A 40 -2.71 -1.25 1.40
N LEU A 41 -2.91 -1.75 2.64
CA LEU A 41 -2.93 -0.95 3.87
C LEU A 41 -1.87 -1.39 4.88
N VAL A 42 -1.10 -0.43 5.38
CA VAL A 42 -0.23 -0.59 6.55
C VAL A 42 -0.60 0.44 7.61
N LEU A 43 -0.38 0.13 8.90
CA LEU A 43 -0.58 1.09 9.99
C LEU A 43 0.50 2.19 9.91
N ARG A 44 0.20 3.24 9.12
CA ARG A 44 1.06 4.42 8.99
C ARG A 44 0.91 5.30 10.23
N ASN A 45 2.00 5.96 10.64
CA ASN A 45 1.99 6.84 11.82
C ASN A 45 0.89 7.90 11.78
N TRP A 46 0.60 8.48 10.62
CA TRP A 46 -0.44 9.49 10.49
C TRP A 46 -1.87 8.95 10.71
N LEU A 47 -2.13 7.70 10.33
CA LEU A 47 -3.42 7.03 10.59
C LEU A 47 -3.56 6.75 12.09
N ALA A 48 -2.50 6.27 12.72
CA ALA A 48 -2.47 6.06 14.17
C ALA A 48 -2.71 7.38 14.93
N GLN A 49 -2.02 8.45 14.54
CA GLN A 49 -2.16 9.78 15.15
C GLN A 49 -3.59 10.30 15.01
N ARG A 50 -4.20 10.19 13.82
CA ARG A 50 -5.60 10.59 13.59
C ARG A 50 -6.57 9.85 14.50
N ALA A 51 -6.36 8.55 14.71
CA ALA A 51 -7.20 7.76 15.61
C ALA A 51 -6.99 8.16 17.08
N ILE A 52 -5.76 8.44 17.51
CA ILE A 52 -5.43 8.90 18.86
C ILE A 52 -6.10 10.25 19.14
N GLU A 53 -5.96 11.22 18.24
CA GLU A 53 -6.53 12.56 18.38
C GLU A 53 -8.07 12.56 18.46
N ALA A 54 -8.73 11.65 17.75
CA ALA A 54 -10.17 11.47 17.83
C ALA A 54 -10.56 10.86 19.20
N ALA A 55 -9.84 9.82 19.63
CA ALA A 55 -10.09 9.14 20.90
C ALA A 55 -9.88 10.05 22.11
N GLU A 56 -8.87 10.92 22.09
CA GLU A 56 -8.61 11.93 23.14
C GLU A 56 -9.77 12.94 23.26
N LYS A 57 -10.51 13.17 22.17
CA LYS A 57 -11.73 14.01 22.15
C LYS A 57 -13.00 13.23 22.50
N GLY A 58 -12.86 11.95 22.86
CA GLY A 58 -13.97 11.05 23.20
C GLY A 58 -14.63 10.36 22.01
N ASP A 59 -14.09 10.50 20.79
CA ASP A 59 -14.60 9.82 19.59
C ASP A 59 -13.77 8.59 19.23
N MET A 60 -14.33 7.39 19.47
CA MET A 60 -13.70 6.11 19.16
C MET A 60 -13.95 5.62 17.72
N THR A 61 -14.68 6.38 16.90
CA THR A 61 -15.11 5.95 15.56
C THR A 61 -13.92 5.70 14.63
N GLU A 62 -12.93 6.59 14.62
CA GLU A 62 -11.74 6.44 13.78
C GLU A 62 -10.88 5.25 14.21
N LEU A 63 -10.75 5.02 15.51
CA LEU A 63 -10.03 3.86 16.05
C LEU A 63 -10.68 2.54 15.59
N HIS A 64 -12.01 2.43 15.67
CA HIS A 64 -12.73 1.25 15.22
C HIS A 64 -12.61 1.05 13.70
N ARG A 65 -12.72 2.12 12.90
CA ARG A 65 -12.57 2.05 11.44
C ARG A 65 -11.16 1.63 11.03
N LEU A 66 -10.13 2.20 11.66
CA LEU A 66 -8.74 1.84 11.42
C LEU A 66 -8.47 0.38 11.75
N HIS A 67 -8.96 -0.08 12.90
CA HIS A 67 -8.82 -1.47 13.31
C HIS A 67 -9.56 -2.43 12.37
N GLU A 68 -10.78 -2.09 11.93
CA GLU A 68 -11.54 -2.89 10.96
C GLU A 68 -10.80 -2.99 9.60
N ALA A 69 -10.26 -1.89 9.11
CA ALA A 69 -9.51 -1.88 7.87
C ALA A 69 -8.24 -2.74 7.94
N LEU A 70 -7.52 -2.70 9.05
CA LEU A 70 -6.30 -3.49 9.27
C LEU A 70 -6.55 -5.00 9.37
N ARG A 71 -7.80 -5.44 9.58
CA ARG A 71 -8.15 -6.87 9.53
C ARG A 71 -8.11 -7.44 8.11
N ASN A 72 -8.24 -6.60 7.09
CA ASN A 72 -8.20 -6.99 5.68
C ASN A 72 -7.18 -6.14 4.91
N PRO A 73 -5.88 -6.19 5.26
CA PRO A 73 -4.88 -5.24 4.77
C PRO A 73 -4.50 -5.47 3.30
N PHE A 74 -4.82 -6.64 2.75
CA PHE A 74 -4.55 -7.05 1.37
C PHE A 74 -5.67 -6.68 0.39
N SER A 75 -6.84 -6.28 0.90
CA SER A 75 -7.95 -5.87 0.05
C SER A 75 -7.76 -4.43 -0.42
N ASP A 76 -7.95 -4.20 -1.71
CA ASP A 76 -7.95 -2.84 -2.28
C ASP A 76 -9.02 -1.97 -1.58
N ARG A 77 -8.70 -0.68 -1.44
CA ARG A 77 -9.57 0.31 -0.81
C ARG A 77 -9.63 1.57 -1.64
N ALA A 78 -10.78 2.23 -1.61
CA ALA A 78 -10.99 3.53 -2.25
C ALA A 78 -10.91 4.71 -1.26
N ASP A 79 -10.71 4.44 0.03
CA ASP A 79 -10.60 5.45 1.08
C ASP A 79 -9.16 5.97 1.25
N ASP A 80 -8.99 6.95 2.13
CA ASP A 80 -7.71 7.63 2.32
C ASP A 80 -6.67 6.79 3.09
N TYR A 81 -7.01 5.60 3.57
CA TYR A 81 -6.10 4.75 4.33
C TYR A 81 -4.93 4.23 3.49
N VAL A 82 -5.12 4.10 2.17
CA VAL A 82 -4.07 3.69 1.22
C VAL A 82 -3.27 4.88 0.67
N SER A 83 -3.67 6.11 1.02
CA SER A 83 -3.01 7.31 0.55
C SER A 83 -1.65 7.51 1.22
N ARG A 84 -0.78 8.25 0.53
CA ARG A 84 0.47 8.73 1.14
C ARG A 84 0.14 9.65 2.33
N PRO A 85 1.01 9.74 3.33
CA PRO A 85 0.85 10.74 4.38
C PRO A 85 0.64 12.13 3.75
N PRO A 86 -0.19 12.99 4.34
CA PRO A 86 -0.21 14.41 3.97
C PRO A 86 1.18 15.02 4.18
N ASP A 87 1.50 16.12 3.50
CA ASP A 87 2.85 16.74 3.42
C ASP A 87 3.47 17.23 4.76
N TRP A 88 2.95 16.83 5.92
CA TRP A 88 3.64 17.01 7.18
C TRP A 88 4.67 15.89 7.40
N GLY A 89 5.84 16.07 6.79
CA GLY A 89 7.02 15.22 6.98
C GLY A 89 8.04 15.33 5.86
#